data_AF-A0A939HVW8-F1
#
_entry.id   AF-A0A939HVW8-F1
#
_cell.length_a   1.000
_cell.length_b   1.000
_cell.length_c   1.000
_cell.angle_alpha   90.00
_cell.angle_beta   90.00
_cell.angle_gamma   90.00
#
_symmetry.space_group_name_H-M   'P 1'
#
loop_
_entity.id
_entity.type
_entity.pdbx_description
1 polymer ?
#
loop_
_entity_poly.entity_id
_entity_poly.type
_entity_poly.pdbx_seq_one_letter_code
_entity_poly.pdbx_strand_id
1 'polypeptide(L)'
;MKKKPDLWKGTDRICWLCVLMAEFLETDSLMYAHLVMSGMASLLNAPTLAPARQAIFNMRQMYLDYFTESSVKKAVAVYNDVHYRHRTQGTYIIDLEKLHFRRTDDLEDPLITKAREILSQPLEHKLYTTRVADPNREMAVALGEQIGDNHPGERLPIEPITAPLAPRQTHSLGRSPKPSIRIPLSELHELAVEMDDREAKHPERRQGNWTKRLERFTLMAPTGEELQAKDHIELADIKHLIGLPGAGKTTLLVLLAVWLGKRHYKAMFVFPSIEVARQYMAQLTFHKIQVGMLVGQSNETRRRHADNIAEAIAATGGNGGFAYTLEEAETFGMNCVLPAFARETSMWGFGYAPCQEILQSSEKGQELKKHLCPVWTMCGRNN
;
A
#
# COMPACT_ATOMS: atom_id res chain seq x y z
N MET A 1 9.16 2.93 -1.91
CA MET A 1 9.97 3.03 -0.67
C MET A 1 10.88 4.25 -0.78
N LYS A 2 11.10 5.02 0.29
CA LYS A 2 12.05 6.16 0.26
C LYS A 2 13.50 5.66 0.39
N LYS A 3 14.46 6.39 -0.18
CA LYS A 3 15.89 6.11 -0.01
C LYS A 3 16.26 6.46 1.44
N LYS A 4 16.70 5.47 2.21
CA LYS A 4 17.16 5.71 3.58
C LYS A 4 18.53 6.40 3.51
N PRO A 5 18.72 7.54 4.19
CA PRO A 5 20.01 8.19 4.21
C PRO A 5 21.07 7.32 4.88
N ASP A 6 22.29 7.44 4.40
CA ASP A 6 23.45 6.74 4.94
C ASP A 6 24.30 7.72 5.76
N LEU A 7 23.77 8.10 6.93
CA LEU A 7 24.47 8.98 7.87
C LEU A 7 24.72 8.25 9.19
N TRP A 8 23.66 7.93 9.92
CA TRP A 8 23.71 7.09 11.10
C TRP A 8 23.02 5.74 10.87
N LYS A 9 23.75 4.66 11.13
CA LYS A 9 23.34 3.27 10.95
C LYS A 9 23.33 2.53 12.29
N GLY A 10 22.67 1.37 12.31
CA GLY A 10 22.65 0.51 13.49
C GLY A 10 22.15 1.23 14.75
N THR A 11 23.00 1.27 15.77
CA THR A 11 22.72 1.84 17.09
C THR A 11 22.71 3.36 17.10
N ASP A 12 23.44 4.00 16.18
CA ASP A 12 23.54 5.47 16.08
C ASP A 12 22.27 6.12 15.51
N ARG A 13 21.29 5.31 15.09
CA ARG A 13 20.03 5.82 14.56
C ARG A 13 19.27 6.73 15.53
N ILE A 14 19.52 6.59 16.83
CA ILE A 14 18.93 7.47 17.85
C ILE A 14 19.38 8.94 17.71
N CYS A 15 20.55 9.20 17.11
CA CYS A 15 21.03 10.54 16.82
C CYS A 15 20.10 11.32 15.88
N TRP A 16 19.39 10.64 14.97
CA TRP A 16 18.37 11.28 14.14
C TRP A 16 17.22 11.86 14.97
N LEU A 17 16.84 11.17 16.04
CA LEU A 17 15.80 11.64 16.95
C LEU A 17 16.30 12.86 17.73
N CYS A 18 17.56 12.85 18.17
CA CYS A 18 18.18 14.00 18.83
C CYS A 18 18.20 15.24 17.92
N VAL A 19 18.56 15.09 16.63
CA VAL A 19 18.49 16.19 15.66
C VAL A 19 17.06 16.69 15.46
N LEU A 20 16.08 15.80 15.34
CA LEU A 20 14.67 16.20 15.22
C LEU A 20 14.24 17.05 16.43
N MET A 21 14.54 16.56 17.63
CA MET A 21 14.11 17.20 18.88
C MET A 21 14.84 18.55 19.08
N ALA A 22 16.15 18.61 18.86
CA ALA A 22 16.92 19.84 19.07
C ALA A 22 16.72 20.88 17.96
N GLU A 23 16.76 20.48 16.69
CA GLU A 23 16.82 21.44 15.57
C GLU A 23 15.46 21.89 15.05
N PHE A 24 14.41 21.09 15.26
CA PHE A 24 13.08 21.37 14.72
C PHE A 24 12.03 21.59 15.81
N LEU A 25 12.24 21.01 17.00
CA LEU A 25 11.31 21.12 18.14
C LEU A 25 11.91 21.90 19.32
N GLU A 26 13.15 22.40 19.18
CA GLU A 26 13.83 23.25 20.14
C GLU A 26 13.85 22.67 21.56
N THR A 27 14.04 21.35 21.67
CA THR A 27 14.10 20.63 22.95
C THR A 27 15.28 19.67 23.00
N ASP A 28 15.90 19.57 24.18
CA ASP A 28 17.02 18.69 24.49
C ASP A 28 16.56 17.38 25.15
N SER A 29 15.28 17.04 25.04
CA SER A 29 14.69 15.85 25.68
C SER A 29 14.05 14.91 24.66
N LEU A 30 14.30 13.60 24.83
CA LEU A 30 13.63 12.54 24.06
C LEU A 30 12.33 12.05 24.71
N MET A 31 11.89 12.63 25.83
CA MET A 31 10.73 12.17 26.61
C MET A 31 9.46 12.05 25.76
N TYR A 32 9.16 13.05 24.92
CA TYR A 32 7.97 13.06 24.05
C TYR A 32 8.25 12.61 22.62
N ALA A 33 9.47 12.15 22.32
CA ALA A 33 9.85 11.78 20.97
C ALA A 33 8.96 10.64 20.42
N HIS A 34 8.53 9.71 21.28
CA HIS A 34 7.63 8.63 20.89
C HIS A 34 6.24 9.12 20.41
N LEU A 35 5.73 10.22 20.98
CA LEU A 35 4.47 10.84 20.53
C LEU A 35 4.64 11.47 19.16
N VAL A 36 5.74 12.19 18.95
CA VAL A 36 6.09 12.80 17.65
C VAL A 36 6.29 11.72 16.59
N MET A 37 6.87 10.59 16.96
CA MET A 37 7.08 9.45 16.06
C MET A 37 5.81 8.63 15.84
N SER A 38 4.77 8.78 16.67
CA SER A 38 3.49 8.08 16.49
C SER A 38 2.86 8.40 15.13
N GLY A 39 2.11 7.48 14.53
CA GLY A 39 1.43 7.70 13.25
C GLY A 39 0.27 8.71 13.27
N MET A 40 0.02 9.40 14.39
CA MET A 40 -1.17 10.22 14.59
C MET A 40 -1.09 11.53 13.78
N ALA A 41 -2.09 11.75 12.93
CA ALA A 41 -2.21 12.97 12.12
C ALA A 41 -2.56 14.21 12.96
N SER A 42 -3.31 14.03 14.07
CA SER A 42 -3.66 15.12 14.99
C SER A 42 -2.43 15.81 15.57
N LEU A 43 -1.38 15.05 15.91
CA LEU A 43 -0.11 15.61 16.36
C LEU A 43 0.62 16.32 15.21
N LEU A 44 0.73 15.68 14.04
CA LEU A 44 1.43 16.28 12.88
C LEU A 44 0.76 17.59 12.38
N ASN A 45 -0.54 17.72 12.59
CA ASN A 45 -1.33 18.89 12.21
C ASN A 45 -1.44 19.95 13.31
N ALA A 46 -0.88 19.71 14.50
CA ALA A 46 -0.85 20.71 15.57
C ALA A 46 -0.11 21.98 15.08
N PRO A 47 -0.66 23.19 15.29
CA PRO A 47 -0.03 24.43 14.83
C PRO A 47 1.41 24.61 15.31
N THR A 48 1.70 24.18 16.54
CA THR A 48 3.03 24.23 17.15
C THR A 48 4.07 23.36 16.44
N LEU A 49 3.62 22.32 15.73
CA LEU A 49 4.49 21.38 15.01
C LEU A 49 4.57 21.70 13.51
N ALA A 50 3.94 22.78 13.04
CA ALA A 50 3.93 23.14 11.63
C ALA A 50 5.35 23.34 11.05
N PRO A 51 6.31 24.01 11.73
CA PRO A 51 7.68 24.15 11.22
C PRO A 51 8.43 22.82 11.09
N ALA A 52 8.16 21.87 12.00
CA ALA A 52 8.82 20.57 12.07
C ALA A 52 8.16 19.50 11.19
N ARG A 53 7.02 19.79 10.54
CA ARG A 53 6.16 18.79 9.89
C ARG A 53 6.90 17.92 8.87
N GLN A 54 7.73 18.54 8.04
CA GLN A 54 8.52 17.82 7.02
C GLN A 54 9.57 16.90 7.66
N ALA A 55 10.26 17.37 8.70
CA ALA A 55 11.26 16.59 9.43
C ALA A 55 10.63 15.39 10.15
N ILE A 56 9.50 15.61 10.82
CA ILE A 56 8.72 14.55 11.48
C ILE A 56 8.27 13.51 10.44
N PHE A 57 7.73 13.97 9.31
CA PHE A 57 7.30 13.07 8.23
C PHE A 57 8.47 12.23 7.71
N ASN A 58 9.62 12.85 7.43
CA ASN A 58 10.82 12.14 6.99
C ASN A 58 11.31 11.13 8.03
N MET A 59 11.35 11.50 9.31
CA MET A 59 11.72 10.60 10.40
C MET A 59 10.85 9.35 10.44
N ARG A 60 9.53 9.52 10.35
CA ARG A 60 8.56 8.40 10.30
C ARG A 60 8.77 7.51 9.08
N GLN A 61 9.21 8.05 7.95
CA GLN A 61 9.52 7.25 6.74
C GLN A 61 10.85 6.47 6.85
N MET A 62 11.81 6.97 7.62
CA MET A 62 13.12 6.34 7.76
C MET A 62 13.14 5.23 8.82
N TYR A 63 12.50 5.49 9.97
CA TYR A 63 12.63 4.66 11.17
C TYR A 63 11.29 4.54 11.91
N LEU A 64 10.73 3.33 11.87
CA LEU A 64 9.42 2.98 12.46
C LEU A 64 9.58 2.31 13.83
N ASP A 65 10.70 2.46 14.53
CA ASP A 65 10.97 1.64 15.72
C ASP A 65 10.81 2.43 17.05
N TYR A 66 10.51 3.73 16.99
CA TYR A 66 10.49 4.64 18.14
C TYR A 66 9.07 5.06 18.59
N PHE A 67 8.09 4.18 18.48
CA PHE A 67 6.68 4.51 18.78
C PHE A 67 6.30 4.47 20.26
N THR A 68 7.13 3.87 21.12
CA THR A 68 6.85 3.76 22.56
C THR A 68 8.01 4.34 23.37
N GLU A 69 7.70 4.82 24.57
CA GLU A 69 8.74 5.29 25.49
C GLU A 69 9.79 4.18 25.76
N SER A 70 9.33 2.94 25.93
CA SER A 70 10.20 1.77 26.11
C SER A 70 11.13 1.53 24.92
N SER A 71 10.67 1.76 23.68
CA SER A 71 11.53 1.56 22.51
C SER A 71 12.57 2.66 22.36
N VAL A 72 12.24 3.90 22.73
CA VAL A 72 13.20 5.01 22.83
C VAL A 72 14.25 4.71 23.91
N LYS A 73 13.82 4.36 25.14
CA LYS A 73 14.73 3.99 26.24
C LYS A 73 15.66 2.83 25.86
N LYS A 74 15.12 1.79 25.23
CA LYS A 74 15.92 0.65 24.74
C LYS A 74 16.97 1.11 23.72
N ALA A 75 16.60 1.99 22.79
CA ALA A 75 17.53 2.49 21.79
C ALA A 75 18.67 3.33 22.42
N VAL A 76 18.35 4.18 23.39
CA VAL A 76 19.34 4.94 24.18
C VAL A 76 20.27 4.00 24.94
N ALA A 77 19.73 2.98 25.61
CA ALA A 77 20.54 2.01 26.36
C ALA A 77 21.53 1.27 25.44
N VAL A 78 21.06 0.82 24.27
CA VAL A 78 21.90 0.13 23.28
C VAL A 78 22.96 1.07 22.70
N TYR A 79 22.60 2.32 22.40
CA TYR A 79 23.53 3.34 21.93
C TYR A 79 24.66 3.61 22.95
N ASN A 80 24.28 3.85 24.21
CA ASN A 80 25.23 4.10 25.29
C ASN A 80 26.14 2.88 25.55
N ASP A 81 25.60 1.66 25.55
CA ASP A 81 26.37 0.42 25.76
C ASP A 81 27.41 0.20 24.65
N VAL A 82 27.06 0.44 23.38
CA VAL A 82 28.00 0.33 22.25
C VAL A 82 29.15 1.32 22.40
N HIS A 83 28.86 2.60 22.64
CA HIS A 83 29.90 3.62 22.80
C HIS A 83 30.78 3.38 24.03
N TYR A 84 30.18 2.93 25.14
CA TYR A 84 30.91 2.53 26.33
C TYR A 84 31.87 1.36 26.06
N ARG A 85 31.41 0.28 25.43
CA ARG A 85 32.23 -0.92 25.13
C ARG A 85 33.37 -0.62 24.16
N HIS A 86 33.11 0.20 23.14
CA HIS A 86 34.11 0.54 22.13
C HIS A 86 35.00 1.72 22.53
N ARG A 87 34.79 2.32 23.71
CA ARG A 87 35.50 3.52 24.18
C ARG A 87 35.46 4.67 23.16
N THR A 88 34.34 4.79 22.46
CA THR A 88 34.09 5.88 21.53
C THR A 88 33.08 6.85 22.14
N GLN A 89 33.07 8.09 21.67
CA GLN A 89 31.98 9.02 21.94
C GLN A 89 31.13 9.13 20.68
N GLY A 90 29.82 9.03 20.83
CA GLY A 90 28.90 9.30 19.73
C GLY A 90 28.64 10.80 19.58
N THR A 91 27.82 11.17 18.59
CA THR A 91 27.43 12.58 18.33
C THR A 91 26.76 13.25 19.55
N TYR A 92 26.03 12.46 20.35
CA TYR A 92 25.30 12.96 21.51
C TYR A 92 25.65 12.16 22.77
N ILE A 93 25.60 12.84 23.92
CA ILE A 93 25.59 12.22 25.24
C ILE A 93 24.15 12.22 25.72
N ILE A 94 23.58 11.02 25.94
CA ILE A 94 22.16 10.85 26.27
C ILE A 94 22.04 10.21 27.65
N ASP A 95 21.34 10.90 28.57
CA ASP A 95 20.97 10.38 29.88
C ASP A 95 19.83 9.37 29.73
N LEU A 96 20.03 8.12 30.16
CA LEU A 96 19.03 7.05 30.00
C LEU A 96 17.81 7.23 30.90
N GLU A 97 17.98 7.81 32.09
CA GLU A 97 16.90 7.95 33.07
C GLU A 97 16.02 9.15 32.74
N LYS A 98 16.67 10.29 32.47
CA LYS A 98 15.98 11.57 32.22
C LYS A 98 15.66 11.80 30.75
N LEU A 99 16.29 11.04 29.84
CA LEU A 99 16.18 11.19 28.40
C LEU A 99 16.60 12.57 27.88
N HIS A 100 17.34 13.35 28.69
CA HIS A 100 18.00 14.56 28.22
C HIS A 100 19.26 14.20 27.45
N PHE A 101 19.53 14.95 26.39
CA PHE A 101 20.71 14.78 25.57
C PHE A 101 21.42 16.10 25.36
N ARG A 102 22.73 16.03 25.18
CA ARG A 102 23.57 17.17 24.76
C ARG A 102 24.53 16.74 23.69
N ARG A 103 24.98 17.67 22.85
CA ARG A 103 26.03 17.39 21.87
C ARG A 103 27.33 17.06 22.60
N THR A 104 28.12 16.17 22.00
CA THR A 104 29.44 15.82 22.52
C THR A 104 30.44 16.95 22.25
N ASP A 105 30.32 17.62 21.10
CA ASP A 105 31.08 18.82 20.72
C ASP A 105 30.13 20.02 20.63
N ASP A 106 30.56 21.16 21.17
CA ASP A 106 29.81 22.42 21.15
C ASP A 106 29.97 23.16 19.81
N LEU A 107 30.99 22.82 19.02
CA LEU A 107 31.16 23.30 17.65
C LEU A 107 30.15 22.64 16.70
N GLU A 108 29.88 23.27 15.56
CA GLU A 108 28.91 22.73 14.58
C GLU A 108 29.44 21.42 13.97
N ASP A 109 28.88 20.28 14.40
CA ASP A 109 29.18 18.96 13.84
C ASP A 109 28.61 18.85 12.40
N PRO A 110 29.45 18.61 11.38
CA PRO A 110 29.01 18.44 9.99
C PRO A 110 27.94 17.37 9.79
N LEU A 111 27.89 16.34 10.66
CA LEU A 111 26.86 15.30 10.63
C LEU A 111 25.50 15.87 11.03
N ILE A 112 25.45 16.75 12.03
CA ILE A 112 24.21 17.41 12.46
C ILE A 112 23.70 18.34 11.35
N THR A 113 24.58 19.14 10.74
CA THR A 113 24.21 20.02 9.62
C THR A 113 23.63 19.22 8.46
N LYS A 114 24.29 18.13 8.07
CA LYS A 114 23.82 17.22 7.02
C LYS A 114 22.48 16.54 7.37
N ALA A 115 22.30 16.14 8.63
CA ALA A 115 21.04 15.58 9.09
C ALA A 115 19.89 16.61 9.01
N ARG A 116 20.15 17.86 9.40
CA ARG A 116 19.20 18.98 9.31
C ARG A 116 18.76 19.21 7.87
N GLU A 117 19.70 19.25 6.93
CA GLU A 117 19.40 19.37 5.49
C GLU A 117 18.50 18.24 5.01
N ILE A 118 18.86 16.99 5.30
CA ILE A 118 18.09 15.81 4.91
C ILE A 118 16.66 15.84 5.49
N LEU A 119 16.50 16.24 6.75
CA LEU A 119 15.19 16.30 7.40
C LEU A 119 14.33 17.45 6.87
N SER A 120 14.94 18.55 6.42
CA SER A 120 14.24 19.73 5.89
C SER A 120 13.60 19.53 4.52
N GLN A 121 14.04 18.53 3.74
CA GLN A 121 13.59 18.31 2.37
C GLN A 121 12.87 16.96 2.18
N PRO A 122 11.88 16.84 1.29
CA PRO A 122 11.24 15.56 1.01
C PRO A 122 12.25 14.48 0.58
N LEU A 123 12.24 13.33 1.26
CA LEU A 123 13.15 12.23 0.92
C LEU A 123 12.95 11.73 -0.52
N GLU A 124 14.04 11.34 -1.18
CA GLU A 124 14.01 10.75 -2.51
C GLU A 124 13.31 9.38 -2.53
N HIS A 125 12.67 9.05 -3.65
CA HIS A 125 12.12 7.72 -3.86
C HIS A 125 13.24 6.73 -4.25
N LYS A 126 13.32 5.59 -3.57
CA LYS A 126 14.11 4.45 -4.03
C LYS A 126 13.32 3.78 -5.16
N LEU A 127 13.79 3.95 -6.38
CA LEU A 127 13.25 3.25 -7.54
C LEU A 127 13.66 1.77 -7.47
N TYR A 128 12.68 0.88 -7.65
CA TYR A 128 12.94 -0.54 -7.80
C TYR A 128 13.40 -0.78 -9.24
N THR A 129 14.65 -1.22 -9.42
CA THR A 129 15.27 -1.38 -10.74
C THR A 129 15.07 -2.78 -11.34
N THR A 130 14.37 -3.67 -10.65
CA THR A 130 14.09 -5.03 -11.15
C THR A 130 13.31 -4.95 -12.45
N ARG A 131 13.90 -5.52 -13.49
CA ARG A 131 13.32 -5.59 -14.83
C ARG A 131 12.34 -6.76 -14.91
N VAL A 132 11.36 -6.63 -15.78
CA VAL A 132 10.53 -7.78 -16.19
C VAL A 132 11.39 -8.68 -17.07
N ALA A 133 11.19 -9.99 -16.99
CA ALA A 133 11.84 -10.93 -17.91
C ALA A 133 11.30 -10.71 -19.33
N ASP A 134 12.15 -10.90 -20.35
CA ASP A 134 11.73 -10.91 -21.74
C ASP A 134 10.99 -12.23 -22.02
N PRO A 135 9.67 -12.20 -22.34
CA PRO A 135 8.91 -13.42 -22.60
C PRO A 135 9.42 -14.21 -23.81
N ASN A 136 10.12 -13.57 -24.76
CA ASN A 136 10.56 -14.23 -26.00
C ASN A 136 11.89 -14.97 -25.87
N ARG A 137 12.47 -14.98 -24.67
CA ARG A 137 13.75 -15.63 -24.39
C ARG A 137 13.56 -16.70 -23.33
N GLU A 138 14.42 -17.72 -23.37
CA GLU A 138 14.45 -18.73 -22.32
C GLU A 138 14.61 -18.09 -20.93
N MET A 139 13.88 -18.63 -19.98
CA MET A 139 13.89 -18.25 -18.58
C MET A 139 14.03 -19.51 -17.73
N ALA A 140 14.30 -19.35 -16.44
CA ALA A 140 14.26 -20.45 -15.49
C ALA A 140 13.62 -20.02 -14.17
N VAL A 141 13.13 -21.01 -13.43
CA VAL A 141 12.68 -20.85 -12.04
C VAL A 141 13.41 -21.85 -11.17
N ALA A 142 13.83 -21.45 -9.98
CA ALA A 142 14.45 -22.36 -9.02
C ALA A 142 13.35 -22.95 -8.13
N LEU A 143 13.17 -24.27 -8.18
CA LEU A 143 12.14 -25.02 -7.45
C LEU A 143 12.78 -26.10 -6.56
N GLY A 144 12.13 -26.45 -5.45
CA GLY A 144 12.63 -27.44 -4.47
C GLY A 144 13.20 -26.80 -3.18
N GLU A 145 13.41 -27.63 -2.16
CA GLU A 145 13.97 -27.19 -0.87
C GLU A 145 15.45 -26.82 -1.02
N GLN A 146 15.83 -25.63 -0.55
CA GLN A 146 17.23 -25.29 -0.34
C GLN A 146 17.78 -26.13 0.81
N ILE A 147 18.46 -27.22 0.50
CA ILE A 147 19.22 -27.99 1.50
C ILE A 147 20.58 -27.31 1.67
N GLY A 148 20.64 -26.34 2.60
CA GLY A 148 21.85 -25.57 2.93
C GLY A 148 22.22 -24.48 1.90
N ASP A 149 23.31 -23.76 2.18
CA ASP A 149 23.73 -22.56 1.44
C ASP A 149 24.26 -22.84 0.00
N ASN A 150 24.53 -24.11 -0.33
CA ASN A 150 25.22 -24.51 -1.57
C ASN A 150 24.40 -25.33 -2.57
N HIS A 151 23.12 -25.60 -2.30
CA HIS A 151 22.23 -26.27 -3.26
C HIS A 151 21.13 -25.31 -3.70
N PRO A 152 21.36 -24.49 -4.75
CA PRO A 152 20.27 -23.78 -5.38
C PRO A 152 19.25 -24.82 -5.88
N GLY A 153 17.97 -24.64 -5.55
CA GLY A 153 16.89 -25.53 -5.98
C GLY A 153 16.96 -25.83 -7.48
N GLU A 154 16.44 -26.99 -7.88
CA GLU A 154 16.45 -27.44 -9.26
C GLU A 154 15.89 -26.36 -10.19
N ARG A 155 16.69 -26.01 -11.20
CA ARG A 155 16.33 -24.96 -12.15
C ARG A 155 15.47 -25.57 -13.25
N LEU A 156 14.20 -25.24 -13.25
CA LEU A 156 13.30 -25.62 -14.33
C LEU A 156 13.33 -24.59 -15.46
N PRO A 157 13.61 -25.02 -16.70
CA PRO A 157 13.54 -24.15 -17.86
C PRO A 157 12.08 -23.81 -18.18
N ILE A 158 11.84 -22.54 -18.48
CA ILE A 158 10.60 -22.00 -19.03
C ILE A 158 10.88 -21.61 -20.47
N GLU A 159 10.13 -22.20 -21.38
CA GLU A 159 10.22 -21.92 -22.82
C GLU A 159 9.78 -20.48 -23.13
N PRO A 160 10.25 -19.90 -24.25
CA PRO A 160 9.74 -18.64 -24.75
C PRO A 160 8.20 -18.62 -24.83
N ILE A 161 7.60 -17.60 -24.23
CA ILE A 161 6.16 -17.38 -24.21
C ILE A 161 5.78 -16.62 -25.48
N THR A 162 5.21 -17.34 -26.45
CA THR A 162 4.76 -16.78 -27.73
C THR A 162 3.35 -16.19 -27.68
N ALA A 163 2.63 -16.41 -26.57
CA ALA A 163 1.29 -15.85 -26.36
C ALA A 163 1.36 -14.32 -26.21
N PRO A 164 0.39 -13.57 -26.76
CA PRO A 164 0.37 -12.11 -26.63
C PRO A 164 0.14 -11.72 -25.17
N LEU A 165 1.12 -11.03 -24.56
CA LEU A 165 1.02 -10.55 -23.18
C LEU A 165 0.55 -9.10 -23.15
N ALA A 166 -0.40 -8.78 -22.27
CA ALA A 166 -0.88 -7.42 -22.07
C ALA A 166 0.27 -6.53 -21.56
N PRO A 167 0.43 -5.31 -22.12
CA PRO A 167 1.50 -4.43 -21.72
C PRO A 167 1.33 -4.00 -20.26
N ARG A 168 2.45 -3.95 -19.53
CA ARG A 168 2.46 -3.45 -18.16
C ARG A 168 2.12 -1.96 -18.14
N GLN A 169 1.08 -1.63 -17.40
CA GLN A 169 0.80 -0.24 -17.05
C GLN A 169 1.64 0.15 -15.83
N THR A 170 2.38 1.25 -15.94
CA THR A 170 3.15 1.80 -14.81
C THR A 170 2.52 3.11 -14.34
N HIS A 171 2.59 3.36 -13.04
CA HIS A 171 2.10 4.61 -12.48
C HIS A 171 3.15 5.70 -12.62
N SER A 172 2.72 6.90 -13.01
CA SER A 172 3.57 8.08 -12.90
C SER A 172 3.80 8.41 -11.43
N LEU A 173 5.07 8.38 -11.02
CA LEU A 173 5.49 8.75 -9.67
C LEU A 173 5.54 10.27 -9.45
N GLY A 174 5.49 11.07 -10.53
CA GLY A 174 5.54 12.54 -10.48
C GLY A 174 4.18 13.21 -10.37
N ARG A 175 3.10 12.47 -10.10
CA ARG A 175 1.76 13.05 -10.01
C ARG A 175 1.58 13.77 -8.68
N SER A 176 1.26 15.06 -8.74
CA SER A 176 0.87 15.84 -7.57
C SER A 176 -0.57 15.50 -7.15
N PRO A 177 -0.84 15.38 -5.84
CA PRO A 177 -2.20 15.19 -5.34
C PRO A 177 -3.06 16.42 -5.68
N LYS A 178 -4.34 16.19 -6.03
CA LYS A 178 -5.31 17.28 -6.15
C LYS A 178 -5.78 17.66 -4.73
N PRO A 179 -5.77 18.94 -4.36
CA PRO A 179 -6.02 19.37 -2.98
C PRO A 179 -7.48 19.17 -2.54
N SER A 180 -8.44 19.28 -3.46
CA SER A 180 -9.85 19.08 -3.19
C SER A 180 -10.55 18.53 -4.44
N ILE A 181 -11.53 17.65 -4.23
CA ILE A 181 -12.41 17.13 -5.28
C ILE A 181 -13.84 17.54 -4.94
N ARG A 182 -14.43 18.39 -5.78
CA ARG A 182 -15.82 18.82 -5.68
C ARG A 182 -16.70 17.93 -6.55
N ILE A 183 -17.72 17.32 -5.93
CA ILE A 183 -18.61 16.34 -6.56
C ILE A 183 -20.05 16.86 -6.47
N PRO A 184 -20.61 17.44 -7.55
CA PRO A 184 -21.98 17.93 -7.56
C PRO A 184 -23.00 16.80 -7.35
N LEU A 185 -24.03 17.06 -6.54
CA LEU A 185 -25.11 16.09 -6.30
C LEU A 185 -25.96 15.84 -7.55
N SER A 186 -26.12 16.85 -8.41
CA SER A 186 -26.79 16.69 -9.70
C SER A 186 -26.09 15.66 -10.57
N GLU A 187 -24.76 15.69 -10.64
CA GLU A 187 -23.97 14.71 -11.40
C GLU A 187 -24.06 13.30 -10.79
N LEU A 188 -24.18 13.18 -9.47
CA LEU A 188 -24.43 11.88 -8.82
C LEU A 188 -25.83 11.34 -9.13
N HIS A 189 -26.82 12.23 -9.27
CA HIS A 189 -28.18 11.87 -9.65
C HIS A 189 -28.25 11.42 -11.11
N GLU A 190 -27.67 12.19 -12.03
CA GLU A 190 -27.53 11.79 -13.44
C GLU A 190 -26.84 10.43 -13.57
N LEU A 191 -25.79 10.22 -12.77
CA LEU A 191 -25.10 8.94 -12.73
C LEU A 191 -25.97 7.80 -12.20
N ALA A 192 -26.78 8.05 -11.17
CA ALA A 192 -27.70 7.06 -10.62
C ALA A 192 -28.75 6.63 -11.65
N VAL A 193 -29.29 7.58 -12.43
CA VAL A 193 -30.20 7.31 -13.55
C VAL A 193 -29.51 6.43 -14.60
N GLU A 194 -28.29 6.80 -15.03
CA GLU A 194 -27.54 6.00 -16.01
C GLU A 194 -27.26 4.57 -15.51
N MET A 195 -26.96 4.43 -14.22
CA MET A 195 -26.71 3.12 -13.60
C MET A 195 -28.00 2.27 -13.56
N ASP A 196 -29.13 2.85 -13.17
CA ASP A 196 -30.44 2.16 -13.18
C ASP A 196 -30.83 1.76 -14.62
N ASP A 197 -30.66 2.64 -15.60
CA ASP A 197 -30.94 2.36 -17.02
C ASP A 197 -30.06 1.24 -17.58
N ARG A 198 -28.79 1.17 -17.15
CA ARG A 198 -27.90 0.08 -17.53
C ARG A 198 -28.34 -1.23 -16.91
N GLU A 199 -28.65 -1.24 -15.62
CA GLU A 199 -29.11 -2.45 -14.91
C GLU A 199 -30.46 -2.95 -15.44
N ALA A 200 -31.36 -2.06 -15.87
CA ALA A 200 -32.62 -2.42 -16.51
C ALA A 200 -32.43 -3.20 -17.83
N LYS A 201 -31.31 -3.00 -18.54
CA LYS A 201 -30.95 -3.74 -19.76
C LYS A 201 -30.33 -5.12 -19.48
N HIS A 202 -30.10 -5.44 -18.22
CA HIS A 202 -29.46 -6.67 -17.75
C HIS A 202 -30.34 -7.37 -16.69
N PRO A 203 -31.50 -7.94 -17.08
CA PRO A 203 -32.49 -8.49 -16.15
C PRO A 203 -31.98 -9.69 -15.33
N GLU A 204 -30.90 -10.32 -15.76
CA GLU A 204 -30.19 -11.36 -15.01
C GLU A 204 -29.53 -10.83 -13.72
N ARG A 205 -29.30 -9.52 -13.62
CA ARG A 205 -28.71 -8.89 -12.45
C ARG A 205 -29.80 -8.29 -11.56
N ARG A 206 -29.52 -8.28 -10.25
CA ARG A 206 -30.36 -7.58 -9.28
C ARG A 206 -30.27 -6.07 -9.52
N GLN A 207 -31.41 -5.43 -9.75
CA GLN A 207 -31.49 -3.97 -9.85
C GLN A 207 -31.13 -3.28 -8.54
N GLY A 208 -30.28 -2.27 -8.63
CA GLY A 208 -29.83 -1.47 -7.51
C GLY A 208 -30.89 -0.48 -7.04
N ASN A 209 -31.70 0.12 -7.92
CA ASN A 209 -32.55 1.26 -7.61
C ASN A 209 -31.74 2.43 -7.03
N TRP A 210 -30.70 2.85 -7.75
CA TRP A 210 -29.74 3.88 -7.33
C TRP A 210 -30.41 5.23 -7.14
N THR A 211 -31.26 5.63 -8.08
CA THR A 211 -31.96 6.94 -8.06
C THR A 211 -32.83 7.07 -6.82
N LYS A 212 -33.71 6.08 -6.60
CA LYS A 212 -34.59 6.02 -5.42
C LYS A 212 -33.84 6.00 -4.09
N ARG A 213 -32.64 5.39 -4.05
CA ARG A 213 -31.80 5.39 -2.84
C ARG A 213 -31.10 6.74 -2.64
N LEU A 214 -30.75 7.43 -3.71
CA LEU A 214 -30.13 8.75 -3.68
C LEU A 214 -31.13 9.87 -3.32
N GLU A 215 -32.38 9.78 -3.75
CA GLU A 215 -33.41 10.77 -3.40
C GLU A 215 -33.77 10.79 -1.90
N ARG A 216 -33.36 9.75 -1.16
CA ARG A 216 -33.64 9.61 0.28
C ARG A 216 -32.65 10.33 1.19
N PHE A 217 -31.60 10.97 0.66
CA PHE A 217 -30.64 11.70 1.48
C PHE A 217 -30.62 13.18 1.11
N THR A 218 -30.41 14.02 2.12
CA THR A 218 -30.17 15.45 1.97
C THR A 218 -28.78 15.74 2.50
N LEU A 219 -27.96 16.46 1.72
CA LEU A 219 -26.64 16.87 2.16
C LEU A 219 -26.71 18.21 2.89
N MET A 220 -26.30 18.21 4.14
CA MET A 220 -26.22 19.41 4.97
C MET A 220 -24.78 19.60 5.44
N ALA A 221 -24.33 20.84 5.54
CA ALA A 221 -23.05 21.17 6.17
C ALA A 221 -23.21 22.35 7.13
N PRO A 222 -22.43 22.40 8.22
CA PRO A 222 -22.46 23.52 9.15
C PRO A 222 -21.94 24.79 8.47
N THR A 223 -22.70 25.87 8.61
CA THR A 223 -22.30 27.24 8.28
C THR A 223 -22.53 28.09 9.53
N GLY A 224 -21.51 28.23 10.37
CA GLY A 224 -21.69 28.83 11.70
C GLY A 224 -22.45 27.88 12.64
N GLU A 225 -23.57 28.34 13.21
CA GLU A 225 -24.42 27.56 14.11
C GLU A 225 -25.54 26.78 13.38
N GLU A 226 -25.75 27.05 12.09
CA GLU A 226 -26.82 26.43 11.31
C GLU A 226 -26.32 25.34 10.37
N LEU A 227 -27.17 24.36 10.09
CA LEU A 227 -26.97 23.40 9.02
C LEU A 227 -27.61 23.93 7.75
N GLN A 228 -26.83 24.08 6.69
CA GLN A 228 -27.32 24.51 5.38
C GLN A 228 -27.19 23.40 4.36
N ALA A 229 -28.20 23.30 3.48
CA ALA A 229 -28.16 22.39 2.35
C ALA A 229 -26.97 22.70 1.44
N LYS A 230 -26.28 21.66 1.00
CA LYS A 230 -25.20 21.76 0.02
C LYS A 230 -25.57 20.97 -1.23
N ASP A 231 -25.19 21.53 -2.36
CA ASP A 231 -25.40 20.96 -3.70
C ASP A 231 -24.22 20.09 -4.16
N HIS A 232 -23.17 19.95 -3.34
CA HIS A 232 -21.98 19.17 -3.67
C HIS A 232 -21.32 18.57 -2.43
N ILE A 233 -20.66 17.43 -2.63
CA ILE A 233 -19.76 16.82 -1.66
C ILE A 233 -18.34 17.27 -1.97
N GLU A 234 -17.64 17.77 -0.95
CA GLU A 234 -16.23 18.10 -1.04
C GLU A 234 -15.38 17.00 -0.40
N LEU A 235 -14.53 16.35 -1.20
CA LEU A 235 -13.50 15.45 -0.72
C LEU A 235 -12.19 16.22 -0.59
N ALA A 236 -12.00 16.81 0.58
CA ALA A 236 -10.76 17.44 1.04
C ALA A 236 -10.42 16.92 2.44
N ASP A 237 -9.13 16.77 2.71
CA ASP A 237 -8.59 16.25 3.98
C ASP A 237 -9.24 14.92 4.42
N ILE A 238 -9.60 14.80 5.70
CA ILE A 238 -10.24 13.64 6.29
C ILE A 238 -11.72 13.96 6.53
N LYS A 239 -12.60 13.11 5.99
CA LYS A 239 -14.05 13.17 6.22
C LYS A 239 -14.51 11.87 6.86
N HIS A 240 -15.36 11.96 7.88
CA HIS A 240 -16.01 10.81 8.49
C HIS A 240 -17.44 10.69 8.00
N LEU A 241 -17.76 9.56 7.34
CA LEU A 241 -19.13 9.23 6.95
C LEU A 241 -19.76 8.34 8.02
N ILE A 242 -20.51 8.94 8.94
CA ILE A 242 -21.21 8.26 10.02
C ILE A 242 -22.70 8.20 9.67
N GLY A 243 -23.34 7.06 9.91
CA GLY A 243 -24.78 6.95 9.67
C GLY A 243 -25.33 5.65 10.23
N LEU A 244 -26.61 5.67 10.57
CA LEU A 244 -27.34 4.49 11.04
C LEU A 244 -27.32 3.34 10.00
N PRO A 245 -27.54 2.09 10.41
CA PRO A 245 -27.82 1.00 9.48
C PRO A 245 -28.94 1.41 8.51
N GLY A 246 -28.76 1.15 7.21
CA GLY A 246 -29.74 1.53 6.18
C GLY A 246 -29.72 3.00 5.72
N ALA A 247 -28.89 3.87 6.31
CA ALA A 247 -28.81 5.30 5.95
C ALA A 247 -28.17 5.59 4.56
N GLY A 248 -27.99 4.60 3.70
CA GLY A 248 -27.50 4.81 2.33
C GLY A 248 -25.99 5.00 2.16
N LYS A 249 -25.17 4.80 3.20
CA LYS A 249 -23.69 4.95 3.12
C LYS A 249 -23.06 4.19 1.94
N THR A 250 -23.43 2.91 1.79
CA THR A 250 -22.94 2.05 0.69
C THR A 250 -23.35 2.59 -0.67
N THR A 251 -24.60 3.08 -0.82
CA THR A 251 -25.06 3.70 -2.07
C THR A 251 -24.20 4.89 -2.44
N LEU A 252 -23.95 5.78 -1.47
CA LEU A 252 -23.10 6.95 -1.70
C LEU A 252 -21.68 6.55 -2.09
N LEU A 253 -21.07 5.60 -1.38
CA LEU A 253 -19.70 5.14 -1.68
C LEU A 253 -19.56 4.55 -3.08
N VAL A 254 -20.53 3.77 -3.55
CA VAL A 254 -20.52 3.22 -4.92
C VAL A 254 -20.65 4.32 -5.96
N LEU A 255 -21.59 5.26 -5.78
CA LEU A 255 -21.76 6.38 -6.72
C LEU A 255 -20.52 7.27 -6.79
N LEU A 256 -19.90 7.56 -5.63
CA LEU A 256 -18.61 8.26 -5.58
C LEU A 256 -17.52 7.49 -6.32
N ALA A 257 -17.42 6.17 -6.13
CA ALA A 257 -16.43 5.34 -6.81
C ALA A 257 -16.60 5.36 -8.34
N VAL A 258 -17.84 5.22 -8.84
CA VAL A 258 -18.14 5.29 -10.27
C VAL A 258 -17.87 6.69 -10.82
N TRP A 259 -18.29 7.73 -10.12
CA TRP A 259 -18.05 9.13 -10.52
C TRP A 259 -16.55 9.46 -10.63
N LEU A 260 -15.76 9.03 -9.65
CA LEU A 260 -14.30 9.20 -9.61
C LEU A 260 -13.65 8.43 -10.76
N GLY A 261 -14.08 7.18 -10.99
CA GLY A 261 -13.58 6.34 -12.07
C GLY A 261 -13.80 6.92 -13.46
N LYS A 262 -15.02 7.41 -13.75
CA LYS A 262 -15.36 8.05 -15.03
C LYS A 262 -14.55 9.30 -15.33
N ARG A 263 -14.10 10.01 -14.29
CA ARG A 263 -13.25 11.21 -14.40
C ARG A 263 -11.76 10.92 -14.25
N HIS A 264 -11.37 9.64 -14.34
CA HIS A 264 -9.98 9.17 -14.26
C HIS A 264 -9.24 9.60 -12.99
N TYR A 265 -9.98 9.78 -11.88
CA TYR A 265 -9.36 9.88 -10.57
C TYR A 265 -8.78 8.53 -10.16
N LYS A 266 -7.63 8.56 -9.48
CA LYS A 266 -7.07 7.35 -8.86
C LYS A 266 -7.55 7.33 -7.42
N ALA A 267 -8.54 6.50 -7.15
CA ALA A 267 -9.15 6.31 -5.84
C ALA A 267 -8.81 4.92 -5.32
N MET A 268 -8.54 4.82 -4.02
CA MET A 268 -8.34 3.55 -3.32
C MET A 268 -9.47 3.37 -2.33
N PHE A 269 -10.18 2.26 -2.44
CA PHE A 269 -11.20 1.85 -1.48
C PHE A 269 -10.63 0.69 -0.68
N VAL A 270 -10.62 0.83 0.65
CA VAL A 270 -10.12 -0.19 1.57
C VAL A 270 -11.30 -0.78 2.31
N PHE A 271 -11.41 -2.10 2.31
CA PHE A 271 -12.51 -2.84 2.91
C PHE A 271 -12.00 -3.79 3.99
N PRO A 272 -12.82 -4.12 5.00
CA PRO A 272 -12.44 -5.05 6.05
C PRO A 272 -12.38 -6.52 5.58
N SER A 273 -13.05 -6.85 4.47
CA SER A 273 -13.12 -8.20 3.94
C SER A 273 -12.98 -8.23 2.42
N ILE A 274 -12.54 -9.38 1.90
CA ILE A 274 -12.27 -9.56 0.49
C ILE A 274 -13.55 -9.72 -0.33
N GLU A 275 -14.59 -10.28 0.27
CA GLU A 275 -15.89 -10.49 -0.37
C GLU A 275 -16.58 -9.15 -0.64
N VAL A 276 -16.48 -8.19 0.30
CA VAL A 276 -16.97 -6.82 0.09
C VAL A 276 -16.17 -6.14 -1.03
N ALA A 277 -14.84 -6.27 -1.02
CA ALA A 277 -14.00 -5.71 -2.08
C ALA A 277 -14.36 -6.29 -3.47
N ARG A 278 -14.60 -7.60 -3.57
CA ARG A 278 -15.04 -8.27 -4.80
C ARG A 278 -16.41 -7.78 -5.27
N GLN A 279 -17.38 -7.63 -4.37
CA GLN A 279 -18.70 -7.08 -4.73
C GLN A 279 -18.58 -5.66 -5.31
N TYR A 280 -17.74 -4.82 -4.71
CA TYR A 280 -17.46 -3.48 -5.26
C TYR A 280 -16.75 -3.55 -6.61
N MET A 281 -15.76 -4.44 -6.77
CA MET A 281 -15.06 -4.64 -8.04
C MET A 281 -16.05 -5.04 -9.14
N ALA A 282 -16.86 -6.07 -8.93
CA ALA A 282 -17.87 -6.53 -9.88
C ALA A 282 -18.87 -5.41 -10.25
N GLN A 283 -19.33 -4.64 -9.27
CA GLN A 283 -20.22 -3.49 -9.51
C GLN A 283 -19.53 -2.41 -10.36
N LEU A 284 -18.26 -2.09 -10.08
CA LEU A 284 -17.50 -1.09 -10.81
C LEU A 284 -17.17 -1.55 -12.23
N THR A 285 -16.73 -2.81 -12.41
CA THR A 285 -16.48 -3.43 -13.71
C THR A 285 -17.74 -3.39 -14.58
N PHE A 286 -18.89 -3.79 -14.02
CA PHE A 286 -20.18 -3.75 -14.72
C PHE A 286 -20.53 -2.33 -15.22
N HIS A 287 -20.23 -1.31 -14.42
CA HIS A 287 -20.41 0.10 -14.81
C HIS A 287 -19.23 0.68 -15.61
N LYS A 288 -18.41 -0.19 -16.22
CA LYS A 288 -17.30 0.12 -17.13
C LYS A 288 -16.19 0.95 -16.50
N ILE A 289 -15.97 0.79 -15.20
CA ILE A 289 -14.89 1.45 -14.48
C ILE A 289 -13.65 0.56 -14.48
N GLN A 290 -12.49 1.15 -14.80
CA GLN A 290 -11.21 0.48 -14.64
C GLN A 290 -10.88 0.35 -13.16
N VAL A 291 -10.98 -0.87 -12.65
CA VAL A 291 -10.71 -1.24 -11.26
C VAL A 291 -9.73 -2.41 -11.24
N GLY A 292 -8.89 -2.45 -10.22
CA GLY A 292 -8.03 -3.59 -9.92
C GLY A 292 -7.98 -3.78 -8.41
N MET A 293 -7.86 -5.03 -7.97
CA MET A 293 -7.88 -5.35 -6.55
C MET A 293 -6.46 -5.53 -6.01
N LEU A 294 -6.14 -4.79 -4.94
CA LEU A 294 -4.89 -4.96 -4.22
C LEU A 294 -5.10 -5.92 -3.06
N VAL A 295 -4.55 -7.12 -3.19
CA VAL A 295 -4.63 -8.18 -2.18
C VAL A 295 -3.25 -8.43 -1.59
N GLY A 296 -3.21 -8.82 -0.30
CA GLY A 296 -1.98 -9.23 0.37
C GLY A 296 -1.23 -10.29 -0.44
N GLN A 297 0.09 -10.16 -0.53
CA GLN A 297 0.93 -11.00 -1.40
C GLN A 297 1.42 -12.29 -0.73
N SER A 298 1.21 -12.46 0.59
CA SER A 298 1.64 -13.67 1.29
C SER A 298 0.76 -14.86 0.88
N ASN A 299 1.39 -16.04 0.75
CA ASN A 299 0.70 -17.27 0.36
C ASN A 299 -0.42 -17.62 1.34
N GLU A 300 -0.19 -17.43 2.64
CA GLU A 300 -1.19 -17.67 3.69
C GLU A 300 -2.40 -16.74 3.54
N THR A 301 -2.17 -15.44 3.35
CA THR A 301 -3.27 -14.48 3.19
C THR A 301 -4.08 -14.76 1.93
N ARG A 302 -3.41 -15.08 0.81
CA ARG A 302 -4.10 -15.45 -0.44
C ARG A 302 -4.89 -16.74 -0.30
N ARG A 303 -4.33 -17.77 0.37
CA ARG A 303 -5.05 -19.02 0.63
C ARG A 303 -6.31 -18.78 1.44
N ARG A 304 -6.21 -18.02 2.53
CA ARG A 304 -7.37 -17.64 3.34
C ARG A 304 -8.44 -16.92 2.51
N HIS A 305 -8.04 -16.00 1.63
CA HIS A 305 -9.00 -15.33 0.74
C HIS A 305 -9.65 -16.28 -0.26
N ALA A 306 -8.87 -17.20 -0.86
CA ALA A 306 -9.40 -18.21 -1.79
C ALA A 306 -10.38 -19.16 -1.08
N ASP A 307 -10.06 -19.61 0.14
CA ASP A 307 -10.92 -20.47 0.94
C ASP A 307 -12.26 -19.76 1.27
N ASN A 308 -12.23 -18.50 1.69
CA ASN A 308 -13.46 -17.73 1.91
C ASN A 308 -14.33 -17.58 0.66
N ILE A 309 -13.71 -17.38 -0.52
CA ILE A 309 -14.42 -17.31 -1.79
C ILE A 309 -15.02 -18.67 -2.15
N ALA A 310 -14.29 -19.76 -1.91
CA ALA A 310 -14.79 -21.11 -2.13
C ALA A 310 -15.99 -21.42 -1.22
N GLU A 311 -15.93 -21.03 0.07
CA GLU A 311 -17.06 -21.12 0.99
C GLU A 311 -18.27 -20.29 0.51
N ALA A 312 -18.03 -19.08 0.02
CA ALA A 312 -19.10 -18.24 -0.53
C ALA A 312 -19.74 -18.87 -1.78
N ILE A 313 -18.95 -19.48 -2.67
CA ILE A 313 -19.45 -20.23 -3.83
C ILE A 313 -20.26 -21.45 -3.37
N ALA A 314 -19.73 -22.21 -2.40
CA ALA A 314 -20.40 -23.40 -1.86
C ALA A 314 -21.75 -23.07 -1.21
N ALA A 315 -21.83 -21.92 -0.53
CA ALA A 315 -23.06 -21.39 0.03
C ALA A 315 -24.03 -20.82 -1.03
N THR A 316 -23.51 -20.45 -2.21
CA THR A 316 -24.29 -19.92 -3.34
C THR A 316 -24.80 -21.09 -4.20
N GLY A 317 -25.79 -21.81 -3.70
CA GLY A 317 -26.48 -22.88 -4.44
C GLY A 317 -26.77 -24.11 -3.58
N GLY A 318 -27.83 -24.86 -3.91
CA GLY A 318 -28.23 -26.05 -3.15
C GLY A 318 -27.30 -27.28 -3.30
N ASN A 319 -26.34 -27.23 -4.22
CA ASN A 319 -25.46 -28.36 -4.58
C ASN A 319 -24.01 -28.15 -4.11
N GLY A 320 -23.79 -27.43 -3.01
CA GLY A 320 -22.45 -27.17 -2.47
C GLY A 320 -21.53 -26.44 -3.45
N GLY A 321 -22.10 -25.55 -4.28
CA GLY A 321 -21.35 -24.73 -5.25
C GLY A 321 -21.02 -25.42 -6.58
N PHE A 322 -21.44 -26.66 -6.82
CA PHE A 322 -21.23 -27.31 -8.11
C PHE A 322 -21.93 -26.55 -9.25
N ALA A 323 -21.16 -26.21 -10.30
CA ALA A 323 -21.58 -25.38 -11.44
C ALA A 323 -21.94 -23.93 -11.08
N TYR A 324 -21.53 -23.43 -9.91
CA TYR A 324 -21.64 -22.03 -9.53
C TYR A 324 -20.26 -21.37 -9.48
N THR A 325 -20.21 -20.09 -9.80
CA THR A 325 -19.04 -19.22 -9.63
C THR A 325 -19.51 -17.85 -9.17
N LEU A 326 -18.57 -17.03 -8.69
CA LEU A 326 -18.80 -15.62 -8.39
C LEU A 326 -18.09 -14.77 -9.43
N GLU A 327 -18.68 -13.62 -9.79
CA GLU A 327 -18.00 -12.63 -10.64
C GLU A 327 -16.67 -12.20 -10.02
N GLU A 328 -15.62 -12.10 -10.83
CA GLU A 328 -14.26 -11.75 -10.38
C GLU A 328 -13.63 -12.80 -9.44
N ALA A 329 -14.14 -14.05 -9.39
CA ALA A 329 -13.50 -15.12 -8.62
C ALA A 329 -12.13 -15.52 -9.22
N GLU A 330 -11.96 -15.35 -10.53
CA GLU A 330 -10.74 -15.63 -11.29
C GLU A 330 -9.53 -14.78 -10.85
N THR A 331 -9.76 -13.62 -10.23
CA THR A 331 -8.69 -12.74 -9.69
C THR A 331 -8.08 -13.28 -8.39
N PHE A 332 -8.55 -14.43 -7.91
CA PHE A 332 -8.04 -15.16 -6.75
C PHE A 332 -7.33 -16.45 -7.14
N GLY A 333 -6.92 -16.58 -8.40
CA GLY A 333 -6.17 -17.73 -8.87
C GLY A 333 -4.93 -18.01 -8.01
N MET A 334 -4.90 -19.16 -7.36
CA MET A 334 -3.78 -19.55 -6.50
C MET A 334 -2.60 -20.11 -7.30
N ASN A 335 -2.89 -20.77 -8.42
CA ASN A 335 -1.91 -21.45 -9.25
C ASN A 335 -1.12 -20.47 -10.12
N CYS A 336 0.17 -20.74 -10.27
CA CYS A 336 0.98 -20.05 -11.26
C CYS A 336 0.52 -20.44 -12.68
N VAL A 337 0.63 -19.52 -13.63
CA VAL A 337 0.39 -19.78 -15.07
C VAL A 337 1.66 -20.16 -15.83
N LEU A 338 2.85 -19.87 -15.27
CA LEU A 338 4.12 -20.33 -15.84
C LEU A 338 4.19 -21.84 -16.11
N PRO A 339 3.48 -22.72 -15.37
CA PRO A 339 3.38 -24.13 -15.70
C PRO A 339 2.91 -24.53 -17.06
N ALA A 340 2.12 -23.69 -17.72
CA ALA A 340 1.77 -23.95 -19.11
C ALA A 340 2.97 -23.86 -20.07
N PHE A 341 4.12 -23.32 -19.63
CA PHE A 341 5.30 -23.04 -20.46
C PHE A 341 6.58 -23.76 -20.00
N ALA A 342 6.51 -24.63 -18.99
CA ALA A 342 7.66 -25.45 -18.61
C ALA A 342 7.61 -26.82 -19.28
N ARG A 343 8.78 -27.44 -19.43
CA ARG A 343 8.89 -28.84 -19.89
C ARG A 343 8.46 -29.86 -18.83
N GLU A 344 8.64 -29.50 -17.57
CA GLU A 344 8.34 -30.34 -16.41
C GLU A 344 7.51 -29.54 -15.42
N THR A 345 6.46 -30.16 -14.86
CA THR A 345 5.49 -29.49 -13.98
C THR A 345 5.33 -30.17 -12.63
N SER A 346 5.83 -31.39 -12.46
CA SER A 346 5.66 -32.19 -11.23
C SER A 346 6.23 -31.54 -9.97
N MET A 347 7.27 -30.70 -10.12
CA MET A 347 7.88 -29.98 -9.01
C MET A 347 7.16 -28.70 -8.60
N TRP A 348 6.10 -28.28 -9.31
CA TRP A 348 5.32 -27.13 -8.89
C TRP A 348 4.31 -27.50 -7.81
N GLY A 349 4.62 -27.09 -6.59
CA GLY A 349 3.67 -27.13 -5.49
C GLY A 349 2.48 -26.18 -5.73
N PHE A 350 1.31 -26.60 -5.24
CA PHE A 350 0.11 -25.76 -5.22
C PHE A 350 0.39 -24.43 -4.51
N GLY A 351 -0.03 -23.32 -5.13
CA GLY A 351 0.17 -21.97 -4.57
C GLY A 351 1.58 -21.40 -4.70
N TYR A 352 2.56 -22.17 -5.18
CA TYR A 352 3.90 -21.65 -5.46
C TYR A 352 3.89 -20.74 -6.69
N ALA A 353 4.42 -19.53 -6.56
CA ALA A 353 4.48 -18.57 -7.66
C ALA A 353 5.76 -17.70 -7.56
N PRO A 354 6.77 -17.91 -8.44
CA PRO A 354 8.07 -17.24 -8.35
C PRO A 354 8.05 -15.84 -8.98
N CYS A 355 7.04 -15.03 -8.64
CA CYS A 355 6.70 -13.85 -9.42
C CYS A 355 7.81 -12.76 -9.46
N GLN A 356 8.76 -12.79 -8.52
CA GLN A 356 9.88 -11.85 -8.41
C GLN A 356 11.26 -12.52 -8.56
N GLU A 357 11.28 -13.83 -8.87
CA GLU A 357 12.48 -14.67 -8.83
C GLU A 357 12.73 -15.39 -10.15
N ILE A 358 12.19 -14.87 -11.25
CA ILE A 358 12.44 -15.43 -12.58
C ILE A 358 13.90 -15.20 -12.92
N LEU A 359 14.60 -16.28 -13.26
CA LEU A 359 15.99 -16.23 -13.63
C LEU A 359 16.07 -16.06 -15.15
N GLN A 360 16.71 -14.99 -15.59
CA GLN A 360 17.00 -14.78 -17.01
C GLN A 360 18.38 -14.15 -17.15
N SER A 361 19.12 -14.57 -18.17
CA SER A 361 20.43 -13.99 -18.46
C SER A 361 20.26 -12.69 -19.24
N SER A 362 21.04 -11.65 -18.91
CA SER A 362 21.02 -10.40 -19.69
C SER A 362 21.45 -10.63 -21.15
N GLU A 363 22.40 -11.54 -21.39
CA GLU A 363 22.97 -11.86 -22.71
C GLU A 363 23.39 -13.34 -22.79
N LYS A 364 23.53 -13.93 -23.99
CA LYS A 364 23.94 -15.34 -24.12
C LYS A 364 25.30 -15.58 -23.43
N GLY A 365 25.31 -16.39 -22.37
CA GLY A 365 26.52 -16.77 -21.62
C GLY A 365 26.79 -15.96 -20.34
N GLN A 366 25.93 -15.01 -19.96
CA GLN A 366 26.08 -14.26 -18.70
C GLN A 366 25.33 -14.90 -17.52
N GLU A 367 25.72 -14.49 -16.31
CA GLU A 367 25.09 -14.87 -15.06
C GLU A 367 23.57 -14.60 -15.06
N LEU A 368 22.80 -15.57 -14.56
CA LEU A 368 21.35 -15.44 -14.42
C LEU A 368 21.02 -14.39 -13.35
N LYS A 369 20.21 -13.40 -13.70
CA LYS A 369 19.72 -12.38 -12.77
C LYS A 369 18.26 -12.63 -12.44
N LYS A 370 17.81 -12.11 -11.30
CA LYS A 370 16.39 -12.13 -10.92
C LYS A 370 15.62 -11.02 -11.67
N HIS A 371 14.51 -11.42 -12.25
CA HIS A 371 13.56 -10.59 -13.00
C HIS A 371 12.14 -10.78 -12.44
N LEU A 372 11.27 -9.81 -12.72
CA LEU A 372 9.84 -9.93 -12.50
C LEU A 372 9.22 -10.83 -13.56
N CYS A 373 8.19 -11.55 -13.16
CA CYS A 373 7.44 -12.45 -14.03
C CYS A 373 6.81 -11.71 -15.24
N PRO A 374 6.99 -12.23 -16.47
CA PRO A 374 6.48 -11.57 -17.67
C PRO A 374 4.96 -11.67 -17.79
N VAL A 375 4.36 -12.72 -17.23
CA VAL A 375 2.90 -12.97 -17.26
C VAL A 375 2.16 -12.29 -16.10
N TRP A 376 2.81 -11.39 -15.37
CA TRP A 376 2.23 -10.72 -14.20
C TRP A 376 0.91 -10.00 -14.51
N THR A 377 0.80 -9.39 -15.69
CA THR A 377 -0.35 -8.57 -16.11
C THR A 377 -1.57 -9.39 -16.56
N MET A 378 -1.45 -10.71 -16.67
CA MET A 378 -2.52 -11.57 -17.19
C MET A 378 -2.78 -12.80 -16.33
N CYS A 379 -2.05 -13.00 -15.24
CA CYS A 379 -2.28 -14.15 -14.37
C CYS A 379 -3.37 -13.83 -13.35
N GLY A 380 -4.34 -14.74 -13.17
CA GLY A 380 -5.40 -14.58 -12.16
C GLY A 380 -4.89 -14.45 -10.73
N ARG A 381 -3.60 -14.68 -10.49
CA ARG A 381 -2.94 -14.40 -9.21
C ARG A 381 -2.65 -12.92 -9.01
N ASN A 382 -2.34 -12.13 -10.05
CA ASN A 382 -1.87 -10.75 -9.92
C ASN A 382 -2.59 -9.73 -10.83
N ASN A 383 -3.58 -10.17 -11.61
CA ASN A 383 -4.40 -9.32 -12.48
C ASN A 383 -5.47 -8.55 -11.69
#